data_AF-A0A7I7SQB1-F1
#
_entry.id   AF-A0A7I7SQB1-F1
#
_cell.length_a   1.000
_cell.length_b   1.000
_cell.length_c   1.000
_cell.angle_alpha   90.00
_cell.angle_beta   90.00
_cell.angle_gamma   90.00
#
_symmetry.space_group_name_H-M   'P 1'
#
loop_
_entity.id
_entity.type
_entity.pdbx_description
1 polymer ?
#
loop_
_entity_poly.entity_id
_entity_poly.type
_entity_poly.pdbx_seq_one_letter_code
_entity_poly.pdbx_strand_id
1 'polypeptide(L)'
;MTIEDEDTRLQQRRQAAATRAAAAPSIQLLSRPDSPHLAAIPPDDRFGRTGRLRIMKGYDASQPPPELPALAPGAAMQQCTVDELCDAVRRHHHSYNQKRRQMIVRGARALLARLNGYPGDTWEQRWLASGSDAAPMTWMDHADLPQYDRYSPTLLGMNALLQLRVLRPSYSWMLDSRTKVNTAQFIEHNAGDALTKLRQLSEYQGSLLRHQRDAEAGLTRVMIRTGKTIEQITGDDLLYYADVVKTSGRQRREHLLWELLVRLGPLAGEAPTLRAAWSAKGNTRQHSTATLVDRYGIPPSGVRDLLADYFEEIRPGMDYGSLEGLAYRIVRLFWWEILQINPQQTDLRLSTDVITAWRERLALTTDGRERREVHSVLFAIRGFYRDLAEWSHDDPVRWGVWVAPCPVPRALSRAAAKNKRRQQSQMQSRTRMLTPLLPTFLTAVNEHKQRSALFFERARAAGHGVQFEVNGYVFVRDAPPERLAIDERARVWARLAPGQPRPNWIRGEAKRIDVTGVEDDGFWCWAVAETLRHTGIRVEELMELTQLSLRH
;
A
#
# COMPACT_ATOMS: atom_id res chain seq x y z
N MET A 1 -14.32 -37.94 -25.09
CA MET A 1 -14.28 -36.74 -25.94
C MET A 1 -12.83 -36.48 -26.25
N THR A 2 -12.44 -36.69 -27.50
CA THR A 2 -11.06 -36.52 -27.97
C THR A 2 -10.73 -35.04 -28.15
N ILE A 3 -9.45 -34.69 -28.03
CA ILE A 3 -8.93 -33.30 -28.08
C ILE A 3 -9.32 -32.60 -29.40
N GLU A 4 -9.44 -33.36 -30.50
CA GLU A 4 -9.88 -32.83 -31.80
C GLU A 4 -11.34 -32.36 -31.80
N ASP A 5 -12.23 -33.00 -31.03
CA ASP A 5 -13.65 -32.58 -30.92
C ASP A 5 -13.81 -31.25 -30.17
N GLU A 6 -12.89 -30.93 -29.27
CA GLU A 6 -12.91 -29.70 -28.47
C GLU A 6 -12.39 -28.51 -29.27
N ASP A 7 -11.33 -28.70 -30.04
CA ASP A 7 -10.73 -27.68 -30.90
C ASP A 7 -11.65 -27.31 -32.07
N THR A 8 -12.32 -28.31 -32.66
CA THR A 8 -13.31 -28.10 -33.73
C THR A 8 -14.51 -27.30 -33.24
N ARG A 9 -14.99 -27.55 -32.00
CA ARG A 9 -16.06 -26.75 -31.38
C ARG A 9 -15.62 -25.33 -31.04
N LEU A 10 -14.37 -25.14 -30.63
CA LEU A 10 -13.81 -23.82 -30.33
C LEU A 10 -13.71 -22.97 -31.60
N GLN A 11 -13.28 -23.59 -32.70
CA GLN A 11 -13.15 -22.97 -34.01
C GLN A 11 -14.53 -22.65 -34.61
N GLN A 12 -15.50 -23.56 -34.52
CA GLN A 12 -16.89 -23.31 -34.90
C GLN A 12 -17.54 -22.20 -34.07
N ARG A 13 -17.22 -22.10 -32.77
CA ARG A 13 -17.71 -21.00 -31.90
C ARG A 13 -17.09 -19.65 -32.26
N ARG A 14 -15.78 -19.61 -32.56
CA ARG A 14 -15.09 -18.40 -33.05
C ARG A 14 -15.65 -17.94 -34.39
N GLN A 15 -15.91 -18.88 -35.29
CA GLN A 15 -16.49 -18.58 -36.59
C GLN A 15 -17.95 -18.12 -36.46
N ALA A 16 -18.76 -18.77 -35.63
CA ALA A 16 -20.12 -18.31 -35.32
C ALA A 16 -20.18 -16.96 -34.57
N ALA A 17 -19.13 -16.59 -33.82
CA ALA A 17 -18.99 -15.27 -33.21
C ALA A 17 -18.60 -14.21 -34.25
N ALA A 18 -17.67 -14.52 -35.17
CA ALA A 18 -17.30 -13.66 -36.27
C ALA A 18 -18.47 -13.41 -37.25
N THR A 19 -19.25 -14.45 -37.57
CA THR A 19 -20.44 -14.33 -38.42
C THR A 19 -21.56 -13.53 -37.72
N ARG A 20 -21.70 -13.65 -36.39
CA ARG A 20 -22.62 -12.80 -35.61
C ARG A 20 -22.17 -11.34 -35.54
N ALA A 21 -20.85 -11.09 -35.46
CA ALA A 21 -20.30 -9.74 -35.50
C ALA A 21 -20.45 -9.09 -36.89
N ALA A 22 -20.39 -9.89 -37.97
CA ALA A 22 -20.55 -9.40 -39.34
C ALA A 22 -22.03 -9.26 -39.78
N ALA A 23 -22.95 -10.04 -39.21
CA ALA A 23 -24.38 -10.02 -39.56
C ALA A 23 -25.25 -9.20 -38.59
N ALA A 24 -24.70 -8.72 -37.48
CA ALA A 24 -25.39 -7.74 -36.65
C ALA A 24 -25.45 -6.42 -37.43
N PRO A 25 -26.64 -5.83 -37.66
CA PRO A 25 -26.70 -4.46 -38.14
C PRO A 25 -25.88 -3.61 -37.16
N SER A 26 -25.10 -2.66 -37.68
CA SER A 26 -24.44 -1.67 -36.85
C SER A 26 -25.54 -0.85 -36.17
N ILE A 27 -26.03 -1.34 -35.03
CA ILE A 27 -26.85 -0.57 -34.12
C ILE A 27 -25.85 0.45 -33.58
N GLN A 28 -25.79 1.61 -34.25
CA GLN A 28 -25.45 2.83 -33.55
C GLN A 28 -26.42 2.89 -32.38
N LEU A 29 -25.94 2.48 -31.20
CA LEU A 29 -26.62 2.74 -29.96
C LEU A 29 -26.89 4.24 -29.98
N LEU A 30 -28.16 4.62 -30.13
CA LEU A 30 -28.66 5.98 -29.96
C LEU A 30 -28.57 6.40 -28.48
N SER A 31 -27.51 5.99 -27.76
CA SER A 31 -27.12 6.63 -26.52
C SER A 31 -26.42 7.92 -26.92
N ARG A 32 -27.12 9.04 -26.74
CA ARG A 32 -26.53 10.37 -26.81
C ARG A 32 -25.23 10.39 -25.98
N PRO A 33 -24.15 11.02 -26.44
CA PRO A 33 -23.14 11.52 -25.49
C PRO A 33 -23.93 12.35 -24.47
N ASP A 34 -23.81 12.01 -23.18
CA ASP A 34 -24.58 12.55 -22.03
C ASP A 34 -25.80 11.74 -21.52
N SER A 35 -25.95 10.45 -21.85
CA SER A 35 -26.92 9.59 -21.14
C SER A 35 -26.49 9.36 -19.67
N PRO A 36 -27.29 9.74 -18.65
CA PRO A 36 -26.94 9.62 -17.23
C PRO A 36 -26.79 8.17 -16.73
N HIS A 37 -27.17 7.18 -17.54
CA HIS A 37 -27.22 5.78 -17.16
C HIS A 37 -25.92 4.99 -17.41
N LEU A 38 -24.90 5.61 -18.02
CA LEU A 38 -23.62 4.94 -18.36
C LEU A 38 -22.37 5.73 -17.99
N ALA A 39 -22.49 6.84 -17.26
CA ALA A 39 -21.31 7.55 -16.78
C ALA A 39 -20.50 6.67 -15.81
N ALA A 40 -19.17 6.66 -15.98
CA ALA A 40 -18.26 6.02 -15.04
C ALA A 40 -18.38 6.70 -13.67
N ILE A 41 -18.27 5.90 -12.61
CA ILE A 41 -18.28 6.42 -11.24
C ILE A 41 -17.06 7.32 -11.08
N PRO A 42 -17.23 8.59 -10.66
CA PRO A 42 -16.10 9.46 -10.42
C PRO A 42 -15.23 8.89 -9.28
N PRO A 43 -13.90 9.04 -9.35
CA PRO A 43 -13.02 8.65 -8.25
C PRO A 43 -13.47 9.29 -6.94
N ASP A 44 -13.29 8.58 -5.83
CA ASP A 44 -13.65 9.12 -4.53
C ASP A 44 -12.92 10.44 -4.23
N ASP A 45 -13.68 11.43 -3.76
CA ASP A 45 -13.08 12.67 -3.27
C ASP A 45 -12.08 12.35 -2.15
N ARG A 46 -10.91 12.97 -2.26
CA ARG A 46 -9.86 12.90 -1.26
C ARG A 46 -10.31 13.52 0.06
N PHE A 47 -11.32 14.38 0.05
CA PHE A 47 -11.93 14.94 1.24
C PHE A 47 -13.26 14.24 1.52
N GLY A 48 -13.44 13.78 2.76
CA GLY A 48 -14.71 13.23 3.21
C GLY A 48 -15.79 14.32 3.30
N ARG A 49 -17.05 13.91 3.49
CA ARG A 49 -18.21 14.83 3.67
C ARG A 49 -18.01 15.87 4.79
N THR A 50 -17.08 15.64 5.71
CA THR A 50 -16.73 16.53 6.81
C THR A 50 -15.56 17.49 6.49
N GLY A 51 -15.09 17.53 5.24
CA GLY A 51 -13.92 18.30 4.81
C GLY A 51 -12.58 17.72 5.28
N ARG A 52 -12.59 16.58 5.99
CA ARG A 52 -11.36 15.90 6.44
C ARG A 52 -10.76 15.07 5.32
N LEU A 53 -9.45 15.20 5.15
CA LEU A 53 -8.67 14.43 4.21
C LEU A 53 -8.74 12.92 4.52
N ARG A 54 -9.02 12.11 3.51
CA ARG A 54 -9.09 10.65 3.57
C ARG A 54 -7.70 10.06 3.35
N ILE A 55 -7.25 9.26 4.30
CA ILE A 55 -5.98 8.52 4.20
C ILE A 55 -6.18 7.36 3.23
N MET A 56 -5.46 7.37 2.11
CA MET A 56 -5.40 6.26 1.17
C MET A 56 -4.51 5.15 1.73
N LYS A 57 -4.99 3.92 1.74
CA LYS A 57 -4.32 2.71 2.22
C LYS A 57 -3.59 1.95 1.10
N GLY A 58 -3.73 2.38 -0.16
CA GLY A 58 -2.90 1.95 -1.28
C GLY A 58 -3.14 2.82 -2.53
N TYR A 59 -2.14 3.01 -3.39
CA TYR A 59 -2.30 3.68 -4.68
C TYR A 59 -1.60 2.91 -5.81
N ASP A 60 -2.41 2.29 -6.68
CA ASP A 60 -1.97 1.51 -7.84
C ASP A 60 -1.99 2.33 -9.14
N ALA A 61 -2.11 3.66 -9.05
CA ALA A 61 -2.27 4.56 -10.19
C ALA A 61 -3.43 4.16 -11.14
N SER A 62 -4.46 3.50 -10.62
CA SER A 62 -5.60 2.97 -11.40
C SER A 62 -5.17 2.03 -12.54
N GLN A 63 -4.00 1.39 -12.43
CA GLN A 63 -3.55 0.46 -13.46
C GLN A 63 -4.49 -0.75 -13.57
N PRO A 64 -4.73 -1.27 -14.78
CA PRO A 64 -5.46 -2.53 -14.96
C PRO A 64 -4.71 -3.69 -14.29
N PRO A 65 -5.40 -4.79 -13.95
CA PRO A 65 -4.71 -5.99 -13.48
C PRO A 65 -3.70 -6.47 -14.52
N PRO A 66 -2.59 -7.11 -14.09
CA PRO A 66 -1.65 -7.72 -15.03
C PRO A 66 -2.38 -8.71 -15.95
N GLU A 67 -1.83 -8.95 -17.12
CA GLU A 67 -2.42 -9.85 -18.12
C GLU A 67 -2.79 -11.20 -17.48
N LEU A 68 -4.02 -11.67 -17.72
CA LEU A 68 -4.49 -12.94 -17.18
C LEU A 68 -3.96 -14.08 -18.06
N PRO A 69 -3.15 -15.01 -17.53
CA PRO A 69 -2.73 -16.17 -18.32
C PRO A 69 -3.95 -16.97 -18.81
N ALA A 70 -3.90 -17.48 -20.05
CA ALA A 70 -5.04 -18.18 -20.65
C ALA A 70 -5.52 -19.42 -19.86
N LEU A 71 -4.61 -20.06 -19.12
CA LEU A 71 -4.89 -21.22 -18.26
C LEU A 71 -5.12 -20.85 -16.79
N ALA A 72 -5.17 -19.55 -16.46
CA ALA A 72 -5.44 -19.14 -15.09
C ALA A 72 -6.88 -19.52 -14.66
N PRO A 73 -7.12 -19.89 -13.40
CA PRO A 73 -8.43 -20.38 -12.96
C PRO A 73 -9.62 -19.42 -13.20
N GLY A 74 -9.36 -18.11 -13.32
CA GLY A 74 -10.38 -17.09 -13.63
C GLY A 74 -10.62 -16.82 -15.12
N ALA A 75 -9.80 -17.36 -16.03
CA ALA A 75 -9.84 -17.04 -17.45
C ALA A 75 -11.17 -17.46 -18.10
N ALA A 76 -11.66 -18.65 -17.76
CA ALA A 76 -12.95 -19.14 -18.26
C ALA A 76 -14.15 -18.27 -17.81
N MET A 77 -14.03 -17.57 -16.68
CA MET A 77 -15.11 -16.75 -16.14
C MET A 77 -15.30 -15.44 -16.91
N GLN A 78 -14.28 -14.94 -17.61
CA GLN A 78 -14.31 -13.64 -18.29
C GLN A 78 -15.33 -13.56 -19.42
N GLN A 79 -15.69 -14.71 -20.02
CA GLN A 79 -16.61 -14.84 -21.14
C GLN A 79 -18.00 -15.37 -20.73
N CYS A 80 -18.20 -15.68 -19.44
CA CYS A 80 -19.48 -16.20 -18.96
C CYS A 80 -20.55 -15.10 -18.91
N THR A 81 -21.80 -15.47 -19.19
CA THR A 81 -22.97 -14.62 -19.03
C THR A 81 -23.31 -14.39 -17.56
N VAL A 82 -24.17 -13.39 -17.29
CA VAL A 82 -24.68 -13.10 -15.93
C VAL A 82 -25.31 -14.34 -15.29
N ASP A 83 -26.11 -15.09 -16.04
CA ASP A 83 -26.81 -16.27 -15.52
C ASP A 83 -25.85 -17.43 -15.23
N GLU A 84 -24.90 -17.70 -16.13
CA GLU A 84 -23.87 -18.72 -15.91
C GLU A 84 -23.02 -18.43 -14.66
N LEU A 85 -22.63 -17.18 -14.45
CA LEU A 85 -21.92 -16.77 -13.24
C LEU A 85 -22.79 -16.87 -11.98
N CYS A 86 -24.07 -16.49 -12.06
CA CYS A 86 -24.99 -16.67 -10.94
C CYS A 86 -25.17 -18.15 -10.56
N ASP A 87 -25.18 -19.03 -11.54
CA ASP A 87 -25.27 -20.48 -11.33
C ASP A 87 -23.97 -21.05 -10.77
N ALA A 88 -22.81 -20.55 -11.21
CA ALA A 88 -21.52 -20.87 -10.62
C ALA A 88 -21.46 -20.43 -9.14
N VAL A 89 -21.90 -19.20 -8.83
CA VAL A 89 -22.01 -18.69 -7.45
C VAL A 89 -22.93 -19.58 -6.60
N ARG A 90 -24.07 -19.99 -7.15
CA ARG A 90 -25.02 -20.87 -6.45
C ARG A 90 -24.41 -22.23 -6.13
N ARG A 91 -23.70 -22.85 -7.09
CA ARG A 91 -23.02 -24.14 -6.92
C ARG A 91 -21.84 -24.05 -5.94
N HIS A 92 -21.05 -22.98 -6.03
CA HIS A 92 -19.91 -22.76 -5.14
C HIS A 92 -20.34 -22.70 -3.66
N HIS A 93 -21.49 -22.06 -3.38
CA HIS A 93 -22.03 -21.93 -2.03
C HIS A 93 -23.14 -22.95 -1.71
N HIS A 94 -23.09 -24.17 -2.27
CA HIS A 94 -24.11 -25.20 -2.04
C HIS A 94 -24.26 -25.58 -0.55
N SER A 95 -23.17 -25.53 0.23
CA SER A 95 -23.14 -25.85 1.67
C SER A 95 -23.80 -24.79 2.55
N TYR A 96 -24.04 -23.59 2.04
CA TYR A 96 -24.73 -22.54 2.79
C TYR A 96 -26.24 -22.78 2.80
N ASN A 97 -26.88 -22.39 3.90
CA ASN A 97 -28.33 -22.43 3.98
C ASN A 97 -28.98 -21.62 2.84
N GLN A 98 -30.18 -22.04 2.44
CA GLN A 98 -30.88 -21.51 1.27
C GLN A 98 -31.01 -19.98 1.30
N LYS A 99 -31.38 -19.40 2.45
CA LYS A 99 -31.56 -17.95 2.61
C LYS A 99 -30.26 -17.19 2.34
N ARG A 100 -29.14 -17.62 2.94
CA ARG A 100 -27.83 -16.99 2.74
C ARG A 100 -27.36 -17.14 1.29
N ARG A 101 -27.55 -18.32 0.69
CA ARG A 101 -27.21 -18.58 -0.72
C ARG A 101 -28.00 -17.68 -1.68
N GLN A 102 -29.31 -17.52 -1.46
CA GLN A 102 -30.15 -16.61 -2.24
C GLN A 102 -29.68 -15.15 -2.12
N MET A 103 -29.27 -14.70 -0.94
CA MET A 103 -28.73 -13.35 -0.75
C MET A 103 -27.42 -13.13 -1.53
N ILE A 104 -26.50 -14.09 -1.49
CA ILE A 104 -25.23 -14.03 -2.24
C ILE A 104 -25.52 -13.93 -3.75
N VAL A 105 -26.36 -14.83 -4.28
CA VAL A 105 -26.71 -14.85 -5.70
C VAL A 105 -27.43 -13.57 -6.12
N ARG A 106 -28.35 -13.04 -5.29
CA ARG A 106 -29.04 -11.77 -5.55
C ARG A 106 -28.04 -10.61 -5.65
N GLY A 107 -27.07 -10.55 -4.74
CA GLY A 107 -26.02 -9.54 -4.76
C GLY A 107 -25.12 -9.64 -5.98
N ALA A 108 -24.67 -10.86 -6.30
CA ALA A 108 -23.84 -11.11 -7.48
C ALA A 108 -24.58 -10.74 -8.78
N ARG A 109 -25.86 -11.10 -8.90
CA ARG A 109 -26.70 -10.75 -10.05
C ARG A 109 -26.84 -9.24 -10.21
N ALA A 110 -27.12 -8.52 -9.14
CA ALA A 110 -27.25 -7.06 -9.18
C ALA A 110 -25.95 -6.39 -9.65
N LEU A 111 -24.81 -6.81 -9.10
CA LEU A 111 -23.51 -6.28 -9.49
C LEU A 111 -23.18 -6.60 -10.96
N LEU A 112 -23.34 -7.86 -11.38
CA LEU A 112 -23.07 -8.28 -12.77
C LEU A 112 -24.01 -7.59 -13.77
N ALA A 113 -25.29 -7.43 -13.43
CA ALA A 113 -26.24 -6.72 -14.30
C ALA A 113 -25.82 -5.26 -14.52
N ARG A 114 -25.35 -4.59 -13.45
CA ARG A 114 -24.80 -3.24 -13.55
C ARG A 114 -23.54 -3.21 -14.42
N LEU A 115 -22.59 -4.11 -14.18
CA LEU A 115 -21.35 -4.20 -14.96
C LEU A 115 -21.60 -4.52 -16.43
N ASN A 116 -22.64 -5.28 -16.74
CA ASN A 116 -23.03 -5.60 -18.12
C ASN A 116 -23.45 -4.36 -18.94
N GLY A 117 -23.81 -3.25 -18.28
CA GLY A 117 -24.09 -1.97 -18.94
C GLY A 117 -22.85 -1.24 -19.45
N TYR A 118 -21.67 -1.49 -18.86
CA TYR A 118 -20.43 -0.80 -19.21
C TYR A 118 -19.70 -1.47 -20.40
N PRO A 119 -18.91 -0.72 -21.18
CA PRO A 119 -18.16 -1.27 -22.30
C PRO A 119 -17.06 -2.24 -21.85
N GLY A 120 -16.78 -3.25 -22.67
CA GLY A 120 -15.73 -4.24 -22.43
C GLY A 120 -16.13 -5.66 -22.85
N ASP A 121 -15.16 -6.42 -23.34
CA ASP A 121 -15.35 -7.83 -23.76
C ASP A 121 -15.20 -8.80 -22.59
N THR A 122 -14.65 -8.33 -21.47
CA THR A 122 -14.40 -9.11 -20.26
C THR A 122 -15.03 -8.45 -19.03
N TRP A 123 -15.32 -9.23 -17.99
CA TRP A 123 -15.84 -8.69 -16.72
C TRP A 123 -14.86 -7.72 -16.05
N GLU A 124 -13.56 -7.94 -16.22
CA GLU A 124 -12.52 -7.04 -15.71
C GLU A 124 -12.53 -5.68 -16.43
N GLN A 125 -12.64 -5.66 -17.76
CA GLN A 125 -12.76 -4.41 -18.52
C GLN A 125 -14.01 -3.64 -18.10
N ARG A 126 -15.14 -4.34 -17.92
CA ARG A 126 -16.40 -3.74 -17.46
C ARG A 126 -16.30 -3.17 -16.05
N TRP A 127 -15.57 -3.84 -15.16
CA TRP A 127 -15.29 -3.37 -13.80
C TRP A 127 -14.42 -2.11 -13.77
N LEU A 128 -13.44 -2.00 -14.68
CA LEU A 128 -12.63 -0.78 -14.81
C LEU A 128 -13.43 0.35 -15.46
N ALA A 129 -14.17 0.04 -16.53
CA ALA A 129 -15.01 1.01 -17.23
C ALA A 129 -16.14 1.57 -16.38
N SER A 130 -16.62 0.82 -15.37
CA SER A 130 -17.61 1.32 -14.42
C SER A 130 -17.08 2.41 -13.49
N GLY A 131 -15.76 2.59 -13.37
CA GLY A 131 -15.13 3.46 -12.38
C GLY A 131 -15.19 2.93 -10.95
N SER A 132 -15.77 1.73 -10.72
CA SER A 132 -15.94 1.15 -9.38
C SER A 132 -14.60 0.87 -8.71
N ASP A 133 -13.57 0.51 -9.48
CA ASP A 133 -12.22 0.27 -8.96
C ASP A 133 -11.57 1.53 -8.38
N ALA A 134 -11.81 2.69 -9.02
CA ALA A 134 -11.30 3.99 -8.61
C ALA A 134 -12.12 4.66 -7.48
N ALA A 135 -13.26 4.05 -7.10
CA ALA A 135 -14.20 4.56 -6.10
C ALA A 135 -14.40 3.58 -4.92
N PRO A 136 -13.33 3.14 -4.21
CA PRO A 136 -13.41 2.12 -3.15
C PRO A 136 -14.39 2.43 -2.01
N MET A 137 -14.66 3.70 -1.73
CA MET A 137 -15.62 4.11 -0.73
C MET A 137 -17.03 4.16 -1.28
N THR A 138 -17.27 4.54 -2.53
CA THR A 138 -18.62 4.80 -3.07
C THR A 138 -19.10 3.80 -4.12
N TRP A 139 -18.31 2.77 -4.47
CA TRP A 139 -18.65 1.79 -5.52
C TRP A 139 -19.99 1.04 -5.33
N MET A 140 -20.55 1.01 -4.12
CA MET A 140 -21.87 0.41 -3.82
C MET A 140 -23.01 1.42 -3.65
N ASP A 141 -22.74 2.73 -3.70
CA ASP A 141 -23.73 3.79 -3.41
C ASP A 141 -24.64 4.07 -4.61
N HIS A 142 -25.33 3.04 -5.07
CA HIS A 142 -26.19 3.09 -6.25
C HIS A 142 -27.54 2.42 -5.97
N ALA A 143 -28.62 3.03 -6.47
CA ALA A 143 -30.00 2.62 -6.16
C ALA A 143 -30.36 1.22 -6.67
N ASP A 144 -29.69 0.76 -7.73
CA ASP A 144 -29.81 -0.57 -8.32
C ASP A 144 -29.04 -1.66 -7.55
N LEU A 145 -28.14 -1.28 -6.63
CA LEU A 145 -27.39 -2.22 -5.81
C LEU A 145 -28.07 -2.43 -4.45
N PRO A 146 -28.40 -3.69 -4.07
CA PRO A 146 -29.05 -3.97 -2.80
C PRO A 146 -28.11 -3.72 -1.61
N GLN A 147 -28.43 -2.71 -0.80
CA GLN A 147 -27.71 -2.33 0.41
C GLN A 147 -28.69 -2.07 1.56
N TYR A 148 -28.41 -2.60 2.75
CA TYR A 148 -29.20 -2.37 3.96
C TYR A 148 -28.31 -1.93 5.13
N ASP A 149 -28.90 -1.29 6.15
CA ASP A 149 -28.16 -0.71 7.29
C ASP A 149 -27.22 -1.68 8.00
N ARG A 150 -27.62 -2.96 8.11
CA ARG A 150 -26.87 -4.00 8.85
C ARG A 150 -26.19 -5.05 7.98
N TYR A 151 -26.51 -5.11 6.68
CA TYR A 151 -25.95 -6.12 5.77
C TYR A 151 -26.04 -5.69 4.30
N SER A 152 -25.13 -6.21 3.47
CA SER A 152 -25.05 -5.90 2.05
C SER A 152 -25.02 -7.17 1.20
N PRO A 153 -26.11 -7.53 0.51
CA PRO A 153 -26.07 -8.57 -0.52
C PRO A 153 -25.02 -8.27 -1.59
N THR A 154 -24.86 -7.00 -2.01
CA THR A 154 -23.84 -6.60 -2.99
C THR A 154 -22.43 -6.98 -2.54
N LEU A 155 -22.06 -6.73 -1.29
CA LEU A 155 -20.76 -7.13 -0.73
C LEU A 155 -20.61 -8.66 -0.69
N LEU A 156 -21.67 -9.38 -0.31
CA LEU A 156 -21.66 -10.85 -0.31
C LEU A 156 -21.45 -11.39 -1.73
N GLY A 157 -22.12 -10.80 -2.71
CA GLY A 157 -21.96 -11.11 -4.12
C GLY A 157 -20.55 -10.81 -4.63
N MET A 158 -20.00 -9.65 -4.29
CA MET A 158 -18.62 -9.27 -4.65
C MET A 158 -17.61 -10.27 -4.09
N ASN A 159 -17.73 -10.67 -2.83
CA ASN A 159 -16.84 -11.69 -2.26
C ASN A 159 -16.96 -13.06 -2.96
N ALA A 160 -18.17 -13.45 -3.38
CA ALA A 160 -18.37 -14.68 -4.14
C ALA A 160 -17.76 -14.61 -5.56
N LEU A 161 -17.87 -13.45 -6.23
CA LEU A 161 -17.25 -13.22 -7.53
C LEU A 161 -15.72 -13.20 -7.44
N LEU A 162 -15.16 -12.65 -6.36
CA LEU A 162 -13.73 -12.76 -6.06
C LEU A 162 -13.33 -14.21 -5.82
N GLN A 163 -14.09 -14.99 -5.04
CA GLN A 163 -13.81 -16.42 -4.80
C GLN A 163 -13.83 -17.26 -6.06
N LEU A 164 -14.69 -16.90 -7.03
CA LEU A 164 -14.73 -17.49 -8.37
C LEU A 164 -13.71 -16.87 -9.35
N ARG A 165 -12.90 -15.90 -8.90
CA ARG A 165 -11.89 -15.20 -9.70
C ARG A 165 -12.46 -14.53 -10.97
N VAL A 166 -13.69 -14.00 -10.87
CA VAL A 166 -14.34 -13.24 -11.96
C VAL A 166 -13.74 -11.85 -12.09
N LEU A 167 -13.34 -11.24 -10.97
CA LEU A 167 -12.82 -9.88 -10.91
C LEU A 167 -11.45 -9.86 -10.24
N ARG A 168 -10.56 -8.98 -10.72
CA ARG A 168 -9.23 -8.71 -10.14
C ARG A 168 -9.07 -7.21 -9.83
N PRO A 169 -9.73 -6.69 -8.78
CA PRO A 169 -9.65 -5.27 -8.42
C PRO A 169 -8.21 -4.83 -8.10
N SER A 170 -7.97 -3.52 -8.09
CA SER A 170 -6.69 -2.97 -7.61
C SER A 170 -6.45 -3.24 -6.13
N TYR A 171 -5.18 -3.21 -5.72
CA TYR A 171 -4.82 -3.24 -4.31
C TYR A 171 -5.35 -2.01 -3.59
N SER A 172 -5.32 -0.83 -4.22
CA SER A 172 -6.03 0.37 -3.75
C SER A 172 -7.46 0.04 -3.36
N TRP A 173 -8.22 -0.57 -4.27
CA TRP A 173 -9.60 -0.95 -3.97
C TRP A 173 -9.68 -1.94 -2.82
N MET A 174 -8.89 -3.02 -2.84
CA MET A 174 -8.93 -4.04 -1.78
C MET A 174 -8.50 -3.52 -0.39
N LEU A 175 -7.65 -2.50 -0.33
CA LEU A 175 -7.13 -1.91 0.91
C LEU A 175 -8.02 -0.80 1.45
N ASP A 176 -8.60 0.01 0.56
CA ASP A 176 -9.41 1.18 0.89
C ASP A 176 -10.91 0.94 0.88
N SER A 177 -11.39 -0.18 0.31
CA SER A 177 -12.82 -0.43 0.21
C SER A 177 -13.53 -0.25 1.56
N ARG A 178 -14.67 0.45 1.52
CA ARG A 178 -15.50 0.74 2.72
C ARG A 178 -15.71 -0.50 3.58
N THR A 179 -15.85 -1.64 2.91
CA THR A 179 -16.01 -2.95 3.52
C THR A 179 -14.88 -3.86 3.09
N LYS A 180 -14.18 -4.46 4.06
CA LYS A 180 -13.02 -5.30 3.78
C LYS A 180 -13.42 -6.55 2.97
N VAL A 181 -12.60 -6.86 1.95
CA VAL A 181 -12.64 -8.14 1.26
C VAL A 181 -12.45 -9.28 2.25
N ASN A 182 -13.23 -10.35 2.12
CA ASN A 182 -13.11 -11.54 2.93
C ASN A 182 -11.92 -12.40 2.47
N THR A 183 -10.72 -11.96 2.86
CA THR A 183 -9.45 -12.61 2.48
C THR A 183 -9.35 -14.04 3.00
N ALA A 184 -9.85 -14.28 4.21
CA ALA A 184 -9.80 -15.61 4.83
C ALA A 184 -10.64 -16.60 4.04
N GLN A 185 -11.86 -16.23 3.66
CA GLN A 185 -12.68 -17.14 2.86
C GLN A 185 -12.10 -17.34 1.45
N PHE A 186 -11.55 -16.31 0.81
CA PHE A 186 -10.93 -16.49 -0.51
C PHE A 186 -9.82 -17.53 -0.47
N ILE A 187 -8.86 -17.41 0.46
CA ILE A 187 -7.68 -18.28 0.47
C ILE A 187 -8.04 -19.73 0.77
N GLU A 188 -8.99 -19.98 1.68
CA GLU A 188 -9.49 -21.33 1.98
C GLU A 188 -10.06 -22.05 0.74
N HIS A 189 -10.67 -21.32 -0.19
CA HIS A 189 -11.26 -21.93 -1.41
C HIS A 189 -10.27 -22.01 -2.58
N ASN A 190 -9.21 -21.19 -2.58
CA ASN A 190 -8.40 -20.95 -3.77
C ASN A 190 -6.93 -21.40 -3.65
N ALA A 191 -6.47 -21.76 -2.46
CA ALA A 191 -5.07 -22.05 -2.21
C ALA A 191 -4.72 -23.54 -2.08
N GLY A 192 -5.72 -24.42 -1.90
CA GLY A 192 -5.55 -25.87 -1.88
C GLY A 192 -4.45 -26.37 -0.93
N ASP A 193 -3.73 -27.41 -1.34
CA ASP A 193 -2.69 -28.06 -0.54
C ASP A 193 -1.51 -27.15 -0.20
N ALA A 194 -1.22 -26.14 -1.03
CA ALA A 194 -0.14 -25.20 -0.74
C ALA A 194 -0.40 -24.38 0.53
N LEU A 195 -1.65 -24.05 0.83
CA LEU A 195 -2.00 -23.39 2.09
C LEU A 195 -1.75 -24.32 3.29
N THR A 196 -2.13 -25.58 3.17
CA THR A 196 -1.89 -26.60 4.20
C THR A 196 -0.40 -26.75 4.48
N LYS A 197 0.41 -26.89 3.43
CA LYS A 197 1.89 -26.96 3.54
C LYS A 197 2.47 -25.68 4.14
N LEU A 198 2.00 -24.51 3.72
CA LEU A 198 2.44 -23.22 4.26
C LEU A 198 2.17 -23.11 5.77
N ARG A 199 0.99 -23.54 6.24
CA ARG A 199 0.61 -23.53 7.67
C ARG A 199 1.37 -24.56 8.51
N GLN A 200 1.99 -25.57 7.89
CA GLN A 200 2.84 -26.56 8.56
C GLN A 200 4.29 -26.09 8.74
N LEU A 201 4.69 -24.98 8.11
CA LEU A 201 6.04 -24.42 8.26
C LEU A 201 6.27 -23.94 9.69
N SER A 202 7.45 -24.21 10.24
CA SER A 202 7.86 -23.77 11.58
C SER A 202 7.78 -22.26 11.76
N GLU A 203 8.13 -21.51 10.72
CA GLU A 203 8.09 -20.05 10.67
C GLU A 203 6.65 -19.52 10.81
N TYR A 204 5.67 -20.24 10.24
CA TYR A 204 4.25 -19.92 10.39
C TYR A 204 3.78 -20.24 11.81
N GLN A 205 4.03 -21.46 12.29
CA GLN A 205 3.56 -21.94 13.59
C GLN A 205 4.20 -21.19 14.76
N GLY A 206 5.45 -20.78 14.63
CA GLY A 206 6.16 -19.97 15.62
C GLY A 206 5.82 -18.48 15.61
N SER A 207 5.09 -18.01 14.59
CA SER A 207 4.67 -16.61 14.48
C SER A 207 3.38 -16.32 15.25
N LEU A 208 3.23 -15.09 15.76
CA LEU A 208 1.98 -14.67 16.40
C LEU A 208 0.79 -14.76 15.43
N LEU A 209 -0.39 -15.12 15.93
CA LEU A 209 -1.64 -15.24 15.14
C LEU A 209 -1.95 -14.00 14.28
N ARG A 210 -1.60 -12.80 14.76
CA ARG A 210 -1.74 -11.56 13.99
C ARG A 210 -0.85 -11.53 12.75
N HIS A 211 0.40 -11.98 12.86
CA HIS A 211 1.34 -12.02 11.74
C HIS A 211 0.96 -13.09 10.73
N GLN A 212 0.52 -14.27 11.20
CA GLN A 212 -0.06 -15.32 10.35
C GLN A 212 -1.21 -14.76 9.49
N ARG A 213 -2.15 -14.04 10.11
CA ARG A 213 -3.28 -13.41 9.41
C ARG A 213 -2.87 -12.30 8.45
N ASP A 214 -1.92 -11.46 8.84
CA ASP A 214 -1.42 -10.41 7.96
C ASP A 214 -0.72 -11.02 6.73
N ALA A 215 0.03 -12.11 6.91
CA ALA A 215 0.66 -12.85 5.82
C ALA A 215 -0.37 -13.50 4.87
N GLU A 216 -1.36 -14.23 5.39
CA GLU A 216 -2.42 -14.83 4.56
C GLU A 216 -3.27 -13.76 3.85
N ALA A 217 -3.56 -12.65 4.51
CA ALA A 217 -4.31 -11.56 3.90
C ALA A 217 -3.51 -10.85 2.80
N GLY A 218 -2.20 -10.68 2.97
CA GLY A 218 -1.30 -10.20 1.92
C GLY A 218 -1.26 -11.14 0.73
N LEU A 219 -1.06 -12.44 0.99
CA LEU A 219 -1.03 -13.51 -0.01
C LEU A 219 -2.33 -13.52 -0.84
N THR A 220 -3.46 -13.44 -0.15
CA THR A 220 -4.78 -13.38 -0.78
C THR A 220 -4.90 -12.22 -1.76
N ARG A 221 -4.49 -11.01 -1.36
CA ARG A 221 -4.57 -9.84 -2.25
C ARG A 221 -3.69 -10.03 -3.47
N VAL A 222 -2.49 -10.57 -3.31
CA VAL A 222 -1.58 -10.87 -4.44
C VAL A 222 -2.22 -11.89 -5.38
N MET A 223 -2.79 -12.98 -4.84
CA MET A 223 -3.50 -13.99 -5.63
C MET A 223 -4.70 -13.41 -6.40
N ILE A 224 -5.51 -12.56 -5.75
CA ILE A 224 -6.63 -11.87 -6.40
C ILE A 224 -6.11 -10.99 -7.53
N ARG A 225 -5.15 -10.11 -7.26
CA ARG A 225 -4.68 -9.12 -8.24
C ARG A 225 -4.02 -9.76 -9.45
N THR A 226 -3.19 -10.77 -9.22
CA THR A 226 -2.42 -11.44 -10.29
C THR A 226 -3.22 -12.51 -11.00
N GLY A 227 -4.22 -13.11 -10.34
CA GLY A 227 -4.91 -14.30 -10.82
C GLY A 227 -4.12 -15.60 -10.66
N LYS A 228 -2.93 -15.56 -10.04
CA LYS A 228 -2.01 -16.69 -9.86
C LYS A 228 -2.44 -17.60 -8.69
N THR A 229 -1.95 -18.84 -8.70
CA THR A 229 -1.95 -19.73 -7.51
C THR A 229 -0.75 -19.41 -6.61
N ILE A 230 -0.67 -20.01 -5.41
CA ILE A 230 0.47 -19.75 -4.50
C ILE A 230 1.80 -20.13 -5.17
N GLU A 231 1.82 -21.23 -5.92
CA GLU A 231 2.98 -21.79 -6.59
C GLU A 231 3.52 -20.91 -7.72
N GLN A 232 2.65 -20.07 -8.29
CA GLN A 232 2.96 -19.22 -9.43
C GLN A 232 3.40 -17.81 -9.02
N ILE A 233 3.27 -17.46 -7.73
CA ILE A 233 3.63 -16.12 -7.23
C ILE A 233 5.14 -15.94 -7.34
N THR A 234 5.53 -14.79 -7.88
CA THR A 234 6.92 -14.37 -8.06
C THR A 234 7.30 -13.28 -7.05
N GLY A 235 8.61 -13.06 -6.87
CA GLY A 235 9.09 -12.00 -6.00
C GLY A 235 8.66 -10.61 -6.47
N ASP A 236 8.50 -10.44 -7.78
CA ASP A 236 8.04 -9.18 -8.38
C ASP A 236 6.59 -8.86 -8.03
N ASP A 237 5.71 -9.86 -8.01
CA ASP A 237 4.31 -9.68 -7.59
C ASP A 237 4.21 -9.16 -6.15
N LEU A 238 4.95 -9.81 -5.24
CA LEU A 238 4.91 -9.48 -3.82
C LEU A 238 5.59 -8.15 -3.51
N LEU A 239 6.67 -7.83 -4.21
CA LEU A 239 7.35 -6.57 -4.01
C LEU A 239 6.57 -5.39 -4.59
N TYR A 240 5.91 -5.55 -5.74
CA TYR A 240 4.97 -4.55 -6.25
C TYR A 240 3.84 -4.29 -5.23
N TYR A 241 3.27 -5.35 -4.65
CA TYR A 241 2.29 -5.20 -3.57
C TYR A 241 2.86 -4.45 -2.36
N ALA A 242 4.08 -4.78 -1.92
CA ALA A 242 4.71 -4.12 -0.80
C ALA A 242 5.01 -2.63 -1.05
N ASP A 243 5.26 -2.23 -2.30
CA ASP A 243 5.46 -0.83 -2.68
C ASP A 243 4.13 -0.05 -2.70
N VAL A 244 3.04 -0.65 -3.17
CA VAL A 244 1.70 -0.09 -3.03
C VAL A 244 1.33 0.13 -1.56
N VAL A 245 1.62 -0.84 -0.69
CA VAL A 245 1.35 -0.70 0.75
C VAL A 245 2.25 0.39 1.35
N LYS A 246 3.50 0.52 0.91
CA LYS A 246 4.42 1.58 1.39
C LYS A 246 3.90 2.99 1.05
N THR A 247 3.41 3.22 -0.17
CA THR A 247 2.93 4.55 -0.59
C THR A 247 1.75 5.05 0.24
N SER A 248 1.07 4.16 0.95
CA SER A 248 -0.02 4.47 1.88
C SER A 248 0.38 4.89 3.29
N GLY A 249 1.67 4.87 3.63
CA GLY A 249 2.17 5.15 4.98
C GLY A 249 1.92 4.01 5.99
N ARG A 250 1.45 2.84 5.56
CA ARG A 250 1.37 1.64 6.40
C ARG A 250 2.76 1.02 6.61
N GLN A 251 3.02 0.57 7.83
CA GLN A 251 4.18 -0.28 8.13
C GLN A 251 4.08 -1.57 7.32
N ARG A 252 5.15 -1.92 6.60
CA ARG A 252 5.28 -3.15 5.80
C ARG A 252 5.10 -4.37 6.69
N ARG A 253 4.20 -5.28 6.33
CA ARG A 253 3.88 -6.51 7.09
C ARG A 253 4.16 -7.79 6.30
N GLU A 254 4.68 -7.64 5.09
CA GLU A 254 4.86 -8.71 4.10
C GLU A 254 6.14 -9.54 4.37
N HIS A 255 6.88 -9.24 5.43
CA HIS A 255 8.12 -9.95 5.81
C HIS A 255 7.90 -11.44 6.03
N LEU A 256 6.96 -11.81 6.89
CA LEU A 256 6.63 -13.22 7.14
C LEU A 256 6.13 -13.90 5.86
N LEU A 257 5.29 -13.21 5.08
CA LEU A 257 4.79 -13.74 3.81
C LEU A 257 5.92 -14.08 2.85
N TRP A 258 6.90 -13.19 2.68
CA TRP A 258 8.06 -13.44 1.83
C TRP A 258 8.83 -14.68 2.29
N GLU A 259 9.18 -14.75 3.57
CA GLU A 259 9.94 -15.87 4.14
C GLU A 259 9.19 -17.20 3.99
N LEU A 260 7.87 -17.20 4.18
CA LEU A 260 7.04 -18.38 3.96
C LEU A 260 7.05 -18.82 2.49
N LEU A 261 7.01 -17.91 1.53
CA LEU A 261 7.05 -18.27 0.10
C LEU A 261 8.45 -18.71 -0.36
N VAL A 262 9.53 -18.20 0.27
CA VAL A 262 10.88 -18.73 0.07
C VAL A 262 10.95 -20.19 0.54
N ARG A 263 10.45 -20.46 1.76
CA ARG A 263 10.45 -21.81 2.35
C ARG A 263 9.52 -22.79 1.64
N LEU A 264 8.35 -22.33 1.20
CA LEU A 264 7.39 -23.16 0.49
C LEU A 264 7.88 -23.54 -0.91
N GLY A 265 8.76 -22.74 -1.53
CA GLY A 265 9.35 -23.02 -2.83
C GLY A 265 9.22 -21.93 -3.90
N PRO A 266 8.08 -21.22 -4.05
CA PRO A 266 7.87 -20.27 -5.15
C PRO A 266 8.94 -19.17 -5.24
N LEU A 267 9.50 -18.77 -4.11
CA LEU A 267 10.59 -17.78 -4.03
C LEU A 267 11.93 -18.41 -3.61
N ALA A 268 12.13 -19.72 -3.76
CA ALA A 268 13.35 -20.39 -3.28
C ALA A 268 14.64 -19.87 -3.94
N GLY A 269 14.56 -19.34 -5.17
CA GLY A 269 15.67 -18.71 -5.88
C GLY A 269 15.89 -17.22 -5.55
N GLU A 270 15.02 -16.63 -4.73
CA GLU A 270 15.10 -15.23 -4.32
C GLU A 270 15.90 -15.06 -3.01
N ALA A 271 16.19 -13.82 -2.63
CA ALA A 271 16.85 -13.54 -1.35
C ALA A 271 16.01 -14.06 -0.17
N PRO A 272 16.62 -14.57 0.90
CA PRO A 272 15.91 -15.29 1.97
C PRO A 272 14.94 -14.42 2.77
N THR A 273 15.14 -13.10 2.80
CA THR A 273 14.24 -12.16 3.48
C THR A 273 13.82 -11.04 2.54
N LEU A 274 12.63 -10.46 2.78
CA LEU A 274 12.12 -9.35 1.99
C LEU A 274 13.08 -8.14 2.01
N ARG A 275 13.76 -7.91 3.15
CA ARG A 275 14.76 -6.85 3.28
C ARG A 275 15.99 -7.12 2.41
N ALA A 276 16.50 -8.35 2.44
CA ALA A 276 17.61 -8.75 1.57
C ALA A 276 17.21 -8.65 0.09
N ALA A 277 15.98 -9.00 -0.25
CA ALA A 277 15.45 -8.85 -1.60
C ALA A 277 15.40 -7.39 -2.03
N TRP A 278 14.98 -6.46 -1.17
CA TRP A 278 15.05 -5.03 -1.46
C TRP A 278 16.47 -4.50 -1.61
N SER A 279 17.44 -5.02 -0.84
CA SER A 279 18.83 -4.60 -0.95
C SER A 279 19.48 -5.16 -2.23
N ALA A 280 19.34 -6.46 -2.48
CA ALA A 280 19.88 -7.14 -3.65
C ALA A 280 19.23 -6.64 -4.95
N LYS A 281 17.90 -6.52 -4.96
CA LYS A 281 17.17 -5.95 -6.09
C LYS A 281 17.18 -4.43 -6.08
N GLY A 282 17.67 -3.75 -5.05
CA GLY A 282 17.73 -2.28 -5.00
C GLY A 282 18.67 -1.69 -6.05
N ASN A 283 19.73 -2.43 -6.41
CA ASN A 283 20.59 -2.10 -7.54
C ASN A 283 19.96 -2.47 -8.90
N THR A 284 19.18 -3.55 -8.96
CA THR A 284 18.55 -4.07 -10.20
C THR A 284 17.13 -3.56 -10.48
N ARG A 285 16.49 -2.88 -9.52
CA ARG A 285 15.15 -2.26 -9.59
C ARG A 285 15.19 -0.76 -9.37
N GLN A 286 16.33 -0.16 -9.66
CA GLN A 286 16.33 1.27 -9.93
C GLN A 286 15.31 1.50 -11.05
N HIS A 287 14.19 2.14 -10.70
CA HIS A 287 13.17 2.47 -11.68
C HIS A 287 13.83 3.26 -12.80
N SER A 288 13.45 2.96 -14.04
CA SER A 288 13.77 3.87 -15.13
C SER A 288 13.21 5.26 -14.79
N THR A 289 13.82 6.29 -15.35
CA THR A 289 13.38 7.67 -15.19
C THR A 289 11.94 7.86 -15.63
N ALA A 290 11.52 7.21 -16.72
CA ALA A 290 10.13 7.10 -17.13
C ALA A 290 9.22 6.48 -16.06
N THR A 291 9.62 5.36 -15.47
CA THR A 291 8.86 4.69 -14.39
C THR A 291 8.76 5.55 -13.12
N LEU A 292 9.81 6.32 -12.79
CA LEU A 292 9.78 7.28 -11.68
C LEU A 292 8.74 8.40 -11.89
N VAL A 293 8.44 8.73 -13.15
CA VAL A 293 7.40 9.69 -13.51
C VAL A 293 6.02 9.03 -13.51
N ASP A 294 5.89 7.87 -14.16
CA ASP A 294 4.60 7.21 -14.42
C ASP A 294 3.91 6.67 -13.16
N ARG A 295 4.66 6.34 -12.11
CA ARG A 295 4.13 5.80 -10.85
C ARG A 295 3.10 6.71 -10.15
N TYR A 296 3.01 7.98 -10.54
CA TYR A 296 2.03 8.92 -9.98
C TYR A 296 0.80 9.14 -10.88
N GLY A 297 0.67 8.40 -11.98
CA GLY A 297 -0.49 8.47 -12.87
C GLY A 297 -0.60 9.79 -13.62
N ILE A 298 0.53 10.41 -13.99
CA ILE A 298 0.50 11.62 -14.83
C ILE A 298 0.02 11.22 -16.24
N PRO A 299 -0.99 11.90 -16.80
CA PRO A 299 -1.45 11.62 -18.15
C PRO A 299 -0.33 11.81 -19.19
N PRO A 300 -0.32 11.02 -20.27
CA PRO A 300 0.59 11.25 -21.40
C PRO A 300 0.52 12.71 -21.87
N SER A 301 1.66 13.41 -21.82
CA SER A 301 1.77 14.84 -22.11
C SER A 301 3.22 15.22 -22.35
N GLY A 302 3.47 16.32 -23.07
CA GLY A 302 4.85 16.74 -23.33
C GLY A 302 5.64 17.07 -22.06
N VAL A 303 4.98 17.55 -20.99
CA VAL A 303 5.66 17.76 -19.70
C VAL A 303 6.00 16.43 -19.02
N ARG A 304 5.20 15.38 -19.17
CA ARG A 304 5.55 14.04 -18.68
C ARG A 304 6.82 13.53 -19.35
N ASP A 305 6.93 13.69 -20.67
CA ASP A 305 8.10 13.25 -21.44
C ASP A 305 9.33 14.10 -21.09
N LEU A 306 9.16 15.43 -20.96
CA LEU A 306 10.20 16.32 -20.45
C LEU A 306 10.74 15.87 -19.08
N LEU A 307 9.85 15.50 -18.15
CA LEU A 307 10.27 15.07 -16.82
C LEU A 307 11.11 13.80 -16.87
N ALA A 308 10.71 12.83 -17.71
CA ALA A 308 11.49 11.60 -17.90
C ALA A 308 12.88 11.92 -18.47
N ASP A 309 12.94 12.75 -19.51
CA ASP A 309 14.19 13.20 -20.14
C ASP A 309 15.09 13.96 -19.17
N TYR A 310 14.52 14.86 -18.36
CA TYR A 310 15.26 15.62 -17.34
C TYR A 310 15.91 14.70 -16.32
N PHE A 311 15.19 13.67 -15.86
CA PHE A 311 15.76 12.70 -14.92
C PHE A 311 16.84 11.83 -15.55
N GLU A 312 16.73 11.51 -16.85
CA GLU A 312 17.78 10.74 -17.54
C GLU A 312 19.07 11.55 -17.69
N GLU A 313 18.96 12.84 -17.96
CA GLU A 313 20.11 13.74 -18.09
C GLU A 313 20.91 13.88 -16.77
N ILE A 314 20.23 13.99 -15.62
CA ILE A 314 20.91 14.13 -14.30
C ILE A 314 21.34 12.81 -13.67
N ARG A 315 20.76 11.68 -14.10
CA ARG A 315 20.97 10.36 -13.49
C ARG A 315 22.45 9.97 -13.35
N PRO A 316 23.35 10.20 -14.32
CA PRO A 316 24.76 9.83 -14.20
C PRO A 316 25.50 10.55 -13.06
N GLY A 317 25.03 11.73 -12.65
CA GLY A 317 25.66 12.56 -11.62
C GLY A 317 25.14 12.38 -10.20
N MET A 318 24.24 11.42 -9.95
CA MET A 318 23.50 11.31 -8.69
C MET A 318 23.27 9.85 -8.28
N ASP A 319 23.30 9.56 -6.97
CA ASP A 319 22.87 8.26 -6.46
C ASP A 319 21.35 8.07 -6.63
N TYR A 320 20.90 6.82 -6.73
CA TYR A 320 19.50 6.51 -7.03
C TYR A 320 18.52 6.99 -5.94
N GLY A 321 18.89 6.95 -4.66
CA GLY A 321 18.02 7.44 -3.59
C GLY A 321 17.79 8.95 -3.67
N SER A 322 18.84 9.69 -4.01
CA SER A 322 18.75 11.12 -4.32
C SER A 322 17.89 11.40 -5.56
N LEU A 323 18.05 10.60 -6.63
CA LEU A 323 17.24 10.71 -7.85
C LEU A 323 15.76 10.42 -7.58
N GLU A 324 15.43 9.33 -6.87
CA GLU A 324 14.06 8.99 -6.49
C GLU A 324 13.45 10.09 -5.62
N GLY A 325 14.20 10.60 -4.65
CA GLY A 325 13.77 11.70 -3.80
C GLY A 325 13.52 12.98 -4.61
N LEU A 326 14.33 13.27 -5.63
CA LEU A 326 14.13 14.41 -6.52
C LEU A 326 12.88 14.22 -7.38
N ALA A 327 12.68 13.03 -7.95
CA ALA A 327 11.50 12.68 -8.73
C ALA A 327 10.23 12.84 -7.89
N TYR A 328 10.21 12.36 -6.65
CA TYR A 328 9.07 12.59 -5.75
C TYR A 328 8.73 14.08 -5.57
N ARG A 329 9.74 14.96 -5.44
CA ARG A 329 9.51 16.39 -5.23
C ARG A 329 8.99 17.09 -6.49
N ILE A 330 9.56 16.81 -7.64
CA ILE A 330 9.20 17.48 -8.90
C ILE A 330 7.92 16.88 -9.49
N VAL A 331 7.82 15.56 -9.51
CA VAL A 331 6.71 14.86 -10.17
C VAL A 331 5.47 14.86 -9.29
N ARG A 332 5.58 14.35 -8.05
CA ARG A 332 4.42 14.15 -7.17
C ARG A 332 4.01 15.40 -6.42
N LEU A 333 4.94 16.13 -5.82
CA LEU A 333 4.61 17.30 -4.99
C LEU A 333 4.41 18.58 -5.80
N PHE A 334 4.88 18.62 -7.05
CA PHE A 334 4.74 19.75 -7.93
C PHE A 334 3.82 19.44 -9.11
N TRP A 335 4.30 18.76 -10.14
CA TRP A 335 3.55 18.65 -11.40
C TRP A 335 2.19 17.98 -11.26
N TRP A 336 2.11 16.86 -10.53
CA TRP A 336 0.84 16.20 -10.26
C TRP A 336 -0.15 17.12 -9.52
N GLU A 337 0.31 17.88 -8.53
CA GLU A 337 -0.56 18.84 -7.79
C GLU A 337 -1.01 20.00 -8.69
N ILE A 338 -0.16 20.46 -9.62
CA ILE A 338 -0.56 21.45 -10.62
C ILE A 338 -1.73 20.94 -11.47
N LEU A 339 -1.67 19.69 -11.94
CA LEU A 339 -2.77 19.09 -12.70
C LEU A 339 -4.04 18.92 -11.86
N GLN A 340 -3.93 18.74 -10.54
CA GLN A 340 -5.11 18.72 -9.65
C GLN A 340 -5.73 20.11 -9.42
N ILE A 341 -4.98 21.19 -9.67
CA ILE A 341 -5.46 22.57 -9.53
C ILE A 341 -5.99 23.08 -10.87
N ASN A 342 -5.25 22.83 -11.95
CA ASN A 342 -5.59 23.16 -13.31
C ASN A 342 -5.40 21.93 -14.22
N PRO A 343 -6.45 21.10 -14.41
CA PRO A 343 -6.38 19.91 -15.25
C PRO A 343 -6.05 20.17 -16.72
N GLN A 344 -6.24 21.41 -17.19
CA GLN A 344 -5.95 21.82 -18.56
C GLN A 344 -4.51 22.36 -18.74
N GLN A 345 -3.68 22.35 -17.68
CA GLN A 345 -2.30 22.83 -17.76
C GLN A 345 -1.46 21.93 -18.68
N THR A 346 -0.88 22.49 -19.73
CA THR A 346 -0.09 21.75 -20.73
C THR A 346 1.42 22.06 -20.70
N ASP A 347 1.82 23.15 -20.03
CA ASP A 347 3.22 23.62 -20.00
C ASP A 347 3.68 24.06 -18.60
N LEU A 348 4.95 24.45 -18.49
CA LEU A 348 5.56 24.93 -17.24
C LEU A 348 5.30 26.41 -16.93
N ARG A 349 4.55 27.14 -17.77
CA ARG A 349 4.20 28.55 -17.57
C ARG A 349 2.92 28.64 -16.73
N LEU A 350 3.11 28.73 -15.42
CA LEU A 350 2.01 28.73 -14.46
C LEU A 350 1.47 30.15 -14.19
N SER A 351 0.16 30.28 -14.02
CA SER A 351 -0.47 31.52 -13.57
C SER A 351 -0.23 31.76 -12.07
N THR A 352 -0.32 33.01 -11.63
CA THR A 352 -0.14 33.39 -10.22
C THR A 352 -1.10 32.68 -9.28
N ASP A 353 -2.34 32.45 -9.72
CA ASP A 353 -3.38 31.78 -8.93
C ASP A 353 -3.05 30.30 -8.72
N VAL A 354 -2.63 29.61 -9.79
CA VAL A 354 -2.20 28.21 -9.73
C VAL A 354 -0.99 28.06 -8.81
N ILE A 355 0.00 28.96 -8.93
CA ILE A 355 1.20 28.96 -8.06
C ILE A 355 0.82 29.17 -6.60
N THR A 356 -0.15 30.03 -6.32
CA THR A 356 -0.58 30.33 -4.94
C THR A 356 -1.32 29.15 -4.34
N ALA A 357 -2.32 28.61 -5.05
CA ALA A 357 -3.04 27.41 -4.62
C ALA A 357 -2.09 26.20 -4.41
N TRP A 358 -1.11 26.03 -5.28
CA TRP A 358 -0.11 24.97 -5.14
C TRP A 358 0.75 25.15 -3.87
N ARG A 359 1.23 26.37 -3.59
CA ARG A 359 2.04 26.64 -2.39
C ARG A 359 1.26 26.43 -1.11
N GLU A 360 -0.01 26.80 -1.07
CA GLU A 360 -0.90 26.55 0.07
C GLU A 360 -1.07 25.05 0.32
N ARG A 361 -1.32 24.26 -0.75
CA ARG A 361 -1.39 22.80 -0.64
C ARG A 361 -0.06 22.18 -0.21
N LEU A 362 1.06 22.69 -0.71
CA LEU A 362 2.40 22.18 -0.39
C LEU A 362 2.75 22.35 1.09
N ALA A 363 2.24 23.41 1.74
CA ALA A 363 2.50 23.67 3.16
C ALA A 363 1.98 22.55 4.08
N LEU A 364 1.08 21.71 3.57
CA LEU A 364 0.52 20.58 4.29
C LEU A 364 0.99 19.24 3.70
N THR A 365 1.19 18.28 4.59
CA THR A 365 1.37 16.87 4.24
C THR A 365 0.05 16.26 3.81
N THR A 366 0.10 15.06 3.24
CA THR A 366 -1.09 14.25 2.93
C THR A 366 -1.91 13.83 4.16
N ASP A 367 -1.46 14.17 5.36
CA ASP A 367 -2.18 13.93 6.62
C ASP A 367 -2.69 15.24 7.24
N GLY A 368 -2.60 16.37 6.54
CA GLY A 368 -3.03 17.69 7.03
C GLY A 368 -2.10 18.32 8.07
N ARG A 369 -0.95 17.69 8.37
CA ARG A 369 0.09 18.26 9.23
C ARG A 369 0.96 19.22 8.44
N GLU A 370 1.53 20.23 9.10
CA GLU A 370 2.54 21.11 8.49
C GLU A 370 3.70 20.30 7.91
N ARG A 371 4.05 20.59 6.66
CA ARG A 371 5.11 19.90 5.93
C ARG A 371 6.47 20.45 6.34
N ARG A 372 7.38 19.56 6.77
CA ARG A 372 8.71 19.96 7.26
C ARG A 372 9.69 20.21 6.12
N GLU A 373 9.49 19.53 5.00
CA GLU A 373 10.41 19.47 3.87
C GLU A 373 10.07 20.45 2.73
N VAL A 374 9.14 21.39 2.93
CA VAL A 374 8.70 22.41 1.94
C VAL A 374 9.89 23.06 1.25
N HIS A 375 10.91 23.44 2.01
CA HIS A 375 12.11 24.07 1.48
C HIS A 375 12.88 23.19 0.50
N SER A 376 13.00 21.89 0.77
CA SER A 376 13.68 20.96 -0.14
C SER A 376 12.95 20.84 -1.48
N VAL A 377 11.61 20.92 -1.45
CA VAL A 377 10.76 20.90 -2.65
C VAL A 377 10.94 22.18 -3.46
N LEU A 378 10.89 23.34 -2.79
CA LEU A 378 11.10 24.64 -3.44
C LEU A 378 12.49 24.75 -4.09
N PHE A 379 13.52 24.18 -3.45
CA PHE A 379 14.87 24.13 -4.04
C PHE A 379 14.94 23.20 -5.24
N ALA A 380 14.36 22.00 -5.17
CA ALA A 380 14.31 21.06 -6.28
C ALA A 380 13.67 21.67 -7.53
N ILE A 381 12.52 22.33 -7.36
CA ILE A 381 11.80 22.96 -8.47
C ILE A 381 12.60 24.13 -9.04
N ARG A 382 13.24 24.93 -8.18
CA ARG A 382 14.08 26.04 -8.64
C ARG A 382 15.32 25.56 -9.39
N GLY A 383 15.92 24.44 -8.96
CA GLY A 383 16.99 23.74 -9.69
C GLY A 383 16.50 23.32 -11.06
N PHE A 384 15.43 22.53 -11.12
CA PHE A 384 14.80 22.08 -12.36
C PHE A 384 14.56 23.21 -13.38
N TYR A 385 13.87 24.30 -13.00
CA TYR A 385 13.63 25.43 -13.90
C TYR A 385 14.90 26.15 -14.35
N ARG A 386 15.94 26.18 -13.49
CA ARG A 386 17.23 26.78 -13.86
C ARG A 386 17.97 25.86 -14.83
N ASP A 387 17.99 24.57 -14.55
CA ASP A 387 18.71 23.59 -15.36
C ASP A 387 18.11 23.55 -16.79
N LEU A 388 16.78 23.64 -16.93
CA LEU A 388 16.13 23.81 -18.25
C LEU A 388 16.58 25.08 -18.98
N ALA A 389 16.68 26.21 -18.28
CA ALA A 389 17.13 27.48 -18.87
C ALA A 389 18.63 27.47 -19.21
N GLU A 390 19.43 26.71 -18.48
CA GLU A 390 20.86 26.54 -18.74
C GLU A 390 21.04 25.64 -19.97
N TRP A 391 20.50 24.43 -19.95
CA TRP A 391 20.61 23.44 -21.03
C TRP A 391 19.92 23.86 -22.33
N SER A 392 18.98 24.81 -22.30
CA SER A 392 18.42 25.37 -23.53
C SER A 392 19.42 26.12 -24.39
N HIS A 393 20.58 26.52 -23.84
CA HIS A 393 21.66 27.12 -24.65
C HIS A 393 22.45 26.05 -25.42
N ASP A 394 22.54 24.84 -24.87
CA ASP A 394 23.29 23.72 -25.47
C ASP A 394 22.43 22.92 -26.46
N ASP A 395 21.18 22.62 -26.09
CA ASP A 395 20.19 21.97 -26.96
C ASP A 395 18.83 22.70 -26.91
N PRO A 396 18.66 23.75 -27.73
CA PRO A 396 17.44 24.55 -27.76
C PRO A 396 16.20 23.79 -28.24
N VAL A 397 16.37 22.77 -29.09
CA VAL A 397 15.23 22.01 -29.64
C VAL A 397 14.63 21.11 -28.56
N ARG A 398 15.48 20.48 -27.75
CA ARG A 398 15.04 19.60 -26.67
C ARG A 398 14.56 20.37 -25.45
N TRP A 399 15.30 21.38 -24.98
CA TRP A 399 15.03 22.04 -23.70
C TRP A 399 14.38 23.43 -23.83
N GLY A 400 14.65 24.14 -24.93
CA GLY A 400 14.24 25.54 -25.11
C GLY A 400 12.72 25.76 -25.10
N VAL A 401 11.95 24.84 -25.68
CA VAL A 401 10.47 24.91 -25.71
C VAL A 401 9.84 24.85 -24.30
N TRP A 402 10.57 24.32 -23.32
CA TRP A 402 10.09 24.14 -21.94
C TRP A 402 10.51 25.26 -20.98
N VAL A 403 11.32 26.22 -21.43
CA VAL A 403 11.80 27.32 -20.59
C VAL A 403 10.64 28.22 -20.16
N ALA A 404 10.48 28.38 -18.85
CA ALA A 404 9.38 29.12 -18.25
C ALA A 404 9.83 29.92 -17.01
N PRO A 405 9.06 30.95 -16.59
CA PRO A 405 9.31 31.65 -15.34
C PRO A 405 9.20 30.69 -14.14
N CYS A 406 10.22 30.67 -13.28
CA CYS A 406 10.22 29.80 -12.11
C CYS A 406 9.12 30.22 -11.10
N PRO A 407 8.24 29.30 -10.66
CA PRO A 407 7.15 29.61 -9.74
C PRO A 407 7.62 29.87 -8.30
N VAL A 408 8.92 29.76 -8.04
CA VAL A 408 9.53 29.94 -6.71
C VAL A 408 10.37 31.24 -6.65
N PRO A 409 9.87 32.28 -5.96
CA PRO A 409 10.61 33.53 -5.76
C PRO A 409 11.96 33.33 -5.05
N ARG A 410 12.98 34.10 -5.46
CA ARG A 410 14.35 34.07 -4.88
C ARG A 410 14.36 34.29 -3.36
N ALA A 411 13.45 35.09 -2.82
CA ALA A 411 13.37 35.41 -1.40
C ALA A 411 13.11 34.16 -0.53
N LEU A 412 12.25 33.23 -1.01
CA LEU A 412 11.90 32.01 -0.29
C LEU A 412 13.08 31.02 -0.23
N SER A 413 13.88 30.92 -1.30
CA SER A 413 15.09 30.09 -1.31
C SER A 413 16.17 30.61 -0.35
N ARG A 414 16.34 31.94 -0.21
CA ARG A 414 17.31 32.52 0.74
C ARG A 414 16.93 32.27 2.19
N ALA A 415 15.65 32.38 2.54
CA ALA A 415 15.15 32.06 3.87
C ALA A 415 15.43 30.59 4.24
N ALA A 416 15.23 29.68 3.28
CA ALA A 416 15.49 28.26 3.43
C ALA A 416 16.98 27.92 3.68
N ALA A 417 17.90 28.54 2.93
CA ALA A 417 19.34 28.36 3.15
C ALA A 417 19.78 28.86 4.54
N LYS A 418 19.22 29.99 5.00
CA LYS A 418 19.44 30.51 6.35
C LYS A 418 18.92 29.55 7.43
N ASN A 419 17.73 28.97 7.23
CA ASN A 419 17.16 27.96 8.12
C ASN A 419 18.03 26.71 8.20
N LYS A 420 18.54 26.19 7.07
CA LYS A 420 19.46 25.04 7.05
C LYS A 420 20.74 25.32 7.86
N ARG A 421 21.36 26.49 7.65
CA ARG A 421 22.55 26.90 8.43
C ARG A 421 22.25 27.03 9.91
N ARG A 422 21.08 27.58 10.27
CA ARG A 422 20.63 27.69 11.67
C ARG A 422 20.41 26.32 12.30
N GLN A 423 19.78 25.38 11.60
CA GLN A 423 19.61 24.00 12.06
C GLN A 423 20.95 23.31 12.27
N GLN A 424 21.90 23.45 11.33
CA GLN A 424 23.24 22.88 11.48
C GLN A 424 24.00 23.45 12.69
N SER A 425 23.93 24.78 12.89
CA SER A 425 24.50 25.44 14.07
C SER A 425 23.84 24.95 15.38
N GLN A 426 22.51 24.81 15.40
CA GLN A 426 21.78 24.27 16.54
C GLN A 426 22.15 22.81 16.83
N MET A 427 22.27 21.97 15.79
CA MET A 427 22.72 20.58 15.94
C MET A 427 24.13 20.52 16.54
N GLN A 428 25.08 21.29 16.01
CA GLN A 428 26.45 21.35 16.55
C GLN A 428 26.51 21.90 17.98
N SER A 429 25.66 22.87 18.32
CA SER A 429 25.52 23.38 19.69
C SER A 429 24.97 22.29 20.62
N ARG A 430 23.91 21.59 20.18
CA ARG A 430 23.30 20.49 20.94
C ARG A 430 24.25 19.31 21.12
N THR A 431 25.03 18.95 20.11
CA THR A 431 26.08 17.91 20.25
C THR A 431 27.07 18.32 21.33
N ARG A 432 27.62 19.54 21.28
CA ARG A 432 28.54 20.04 22.32
C ARG A 432 27.94 20.01 23.72
N MET A 433 26.66 20.34 23.86
CA MET A 433 25.93 20.28 25.13
C MET A 433 25.73 18.83 25.63
N LEU A 434 25.41 17.89 24.74
CA LEU A 434 25.04 16.51 25.10
C LEU A 434 26.24 15.55 25.23
N THR A 435 27.35 15.80 24.53
CA THR A 435 28.54 14.93 24.56
C THR A 435 29.02 14.62 25.98
N PRO A 436 29.10 15.58 26.93
CA PRO A 436 29.50 15.29 28.31
C PRO A 436 28.53 14.37 29.07
N LEU A 437 27.26 14.29 28.66
CA LEU A 437 26.22 13.47 29.32
C LEU A 437 26.17 12.03 28.80
N LEU A 438 26.98 11.69 27.78
CA LEU A 438 26.95 10.38 27.14
C LEU A 438 27.17 9.21 28.11
N PRO A 439 28.14 9.24 29.06
CA PRO A 439 28.34 8.13 30.00
C PRO A 439 27.12 7.88 30.90
N THR A 440 26.50 8.96 31.40
CA THR A 440 25.29 8.88 32.23
C THR A 440 24.11 8.34 31.42
N PHE A 441 23.97 8.77 30.17
CA PHE A 441 22.94 8.25 29.27
C PHE A 441 23.08 6.74 29.05
N LEU A 442 24.29 6.24 28.76
CA LEU A 442 24.53 4.81 28.53
C LEU A 442 24.18 3.96 29.77
N THR A 443 24.55 4.44 30.95
CA THR A 443 24.20 3.79 32.22
C THR A 443 22.68 3.70 32.39
N ALA A 444 21.97 4.83 32.19
CA ALA A 444 20.52 4.88 32.31
C ALA A 444 19.79 3.99 31.29
N VAL A 445 20.31 3.89 30.07
CA VAL A 445 19.74 3.02 29.03
C VAL A 445 19.93 1.55 29.36
N ASN A 446 21.10 1.15 29.87
CA ASN A 446 21.32 -0.22 30.32
C ASN A 446 20.45 -0.60 31.52
N GLU A 447 20.33 0.28 32.52
CA GLU A 447 19.41 0.08 33.65
C GLU A 447 17.95 -0.01 33.20
N HIS A 448 17.56 0.79 32.20
CA HIS A 448 16.20 0.75 31.65
C HIS A 448 15.91 -0.59 30.97
N LYS A 449 16.84 -1.11 30.15
CA LYS A 449 16.76 -2.45 29.55
C LYS A 449 16.60 -3.54 30.60
N GLN A 450 17.45 -3.53 31.64
CA GLN A 450 17.37 -4.53 32.71
C GLN A 450 16.04 -4.47 33.46
N ARG A 451 15.55 -3.26 33.76
CA ARG A 451 14.29 -3.03 34.45
C ARG A 451 13.09 -3.46 33.62
N SER A 452 13.06 -3.13 32.34
CA SER A 452 11.96 -3.49 31.45
C SER A 452 11.90 -4.99 31.20
N ALA A 453 13.06 -5.66 31.08
CA ALA A 453 13.16 -7.12 31.00
C ALA A 453 12.61 -7.80 32.27
N LEU A 454 13.01 -7.32 33.45
CA LEU A 454 12.48 -7.81 34.73
C LEU A 454 10.96 -7.60 34.82
N PHE A 455 10.46 -6.46 34.35
CA PHE A 455 9.02 -6.17 34.32
C PHE A 455 8.25 -7.17 33.45
N PHE A 456 8.77 -7.47 32.26
CA PHE A 456 8.18 -8.46 31.37
C PHE A 456 8.22 -9.87 31.94
N GLU A 457 9.36 -10.30 32.50
CA GLU A 457 9.53 -11.61 33.13
C GLU A 457 8.50 -11.81 34.26
N ARG A 458 8.41 -10.86 35.20
CA ARG A 458 7.48 -10.92 36.33
C ARG A 458 6.02 -10.89 35.88
N ALA A 459 5.69 -10.05 34.90
CA ALA A 459 4.34 -9.98 34.36
C ALA A 459 3.94 -11.26 33.60
N ARG A 460 4.89 -11.91 32.92
CA ARG A 460 4.66 -13.16 32.19
C ARG A 460 4.46 -14.35 33.15
N ALA A 461 5.18 -14.37 34.28
CA ALA A 461 5.03 -15.38 35.32
C ALA A 461 3.72 -15.24 36.12
N ALA A 462 3.14 -14.04 36.19
CA ALA A 462 1.92 -13.77 36.94
C ALA A 462 0.63 -14.19 36.17
N GLY A 463 -0.35 -14.74 36.90
CA GLY A 463 -1.70 -14.99 36.40
C GLY A 463 -2.58 -13.72 36.39
N HIS A 464 -3.77 -13.76 35.76
CA HIS A 464 -4.67 -12.59 35.76
C HIS A 464 -5.05 -12.14 37.17
N GLY A 465 -4.96 -10.84 37.44
CA GLY A 465 -5.35 -10.24 38.72
C GLY A 465 -4.28 -10.39 39.81
N VAL A 466 -3.23 -11.17 39.56
CA VAL A 466 -2.13 -11.37 40.49
C VAL A 466 -1.27 -10.11 40.55
N GLN A 467 -0.93 -9.71 41.77
CA GLN A 467 -0.01 -8.60 42.01
C GLN A 467 1.44 -9.06 41.91
N PHE A 468 2.30 -8.22 41.38
CA PHE A 468 3.74 -8.46 41.31
C PHE A 468 4.49 -7.13 41.42
N GLU A 469 5.73 -7.18 41.90
CA GLU A 469 6.54 -6.00 42.18
C GLU A 469 7.73 -5.89 41.23
N VAL A 470 8.05 -4.66 40.83
CA VAL A 470 9.28 -4.31 40.10
C VAL A 470 9.82 -2.99 40.63
N ASN A 471 11.04 -3.00 41.17
CA ASN A 471 11.75 -1.83 41.68
C ASN A 471 10.90 -0.94 42.60
N GLY A 472 10.20 -1.54 43.57
CA GLY A 472 9.37 -0.82 44.54
C GLY A 472 7.98 -0.42 44.03
N TYR A 473 7.64 -0.71 42.77
CA TYR A 473 6.30 -0.46 42.22
C TYR A 473 5.50 -1.75 42.13
N VAL A 474 4.26 -1.71 42.60
CA VAL A 474 3.35 -2.85 42.56
C VAL A 474 2.41 -2.75 41.36
N PHE A 475 2.37 -3.82 40.56
CA PHE A 475 1.54 -3.97 39.38
C PHE A 475 0.55 -5.12 39.55
N VAL A 476 -0.50 -5.11 38.75
CA VAL A 476 -1.51 -6.16 38.66
C VAL A 476 -1.56 -6.67 37.23
N ARG A 477 -1.43 -7.98 37.03
CA ARG A 477 -1.44 -8.58 35.70
C ARG A 477 -2.83 -8.51 35.06
N ASP A 478 -2.92 -7.98 33.85
CA ASP A 478 -4.18 -7.75 33.15
C ASP A 478 -4.37 -8.71 31.97
N ALA A 479 -4.77 -9.93 32.31
CA ALA A 479 -4.93 -11.07 31.40
C ALA A 479 -6.32 -11.73 31.49
N PRO A 480 -7.46 -11.01 31.33
CA PRO A 480 -8.76 -11.67 31.43
C PRO A 480 -8.84 -12.93 30.55
N PRO A 481 -9.52 -14.01 31.01
CA PRO A 481 -9.60 -15.27 30.28
C PRO A 481 -10.00 -15.03 28.82
N GLU A 482 -9.30 -15.71 27.91
CA GLU A 482 -9.61 -15.65 26.48
C GLU A 482 -10.96 -16.34 26.24
N ARG A 483 -11.86 -15.68 25.50
CA ARG A 483 -13.22 -16.20 25.26
C ARG A 483 -13.28 -17.05 24.00
N LEU A 484 -12.40 -16.77 23.05
CA LEU A 484 -12.24 -17.48 21.80
C LEU A 484 -10.75 -17.66 21.49
N ALA A 485 -10.40 -18.70 20.74
CA ALA A 485 -9.02 -18.89 20.26
C ALA A 485 -8.49 -17.72 19.39
N ILE A 486 -9.38 -16.85 18.88
CA ILE A 486 -9.03 -15.62 18.17
C ILE A 486 -8.46 -14.51 19.09
N ASP A 487 -8.65 -14.65 20.40
CA ASP A 487 -8.27 -13.66 21.40
C ASP A 487 -6.84 -13.83 21.93
N GLU A 488 -6.06 -14.76 21.36
CA GLU A 488 -4.67 -15.02 21.75
C GLU A 488 -3.87 -13.70 21.78
N ARG A 489 -3.38 -13.38 22.97
CA ARG A 489 -2.77 -12.07 23.20
C ARG A 489 -1.33 -12.04 22.74
N ALA A 490 -1.11 -11.31 21.65
CA ALA A 490 0.23 -10.96 21.17
C ALA A 490 1.09 -10.13 22.16
N ARG A 491 0.48 -9.57 23.22
CA ARG A 491 1.13 -8.62 24.15
C ARG A 491 0.77 -8.94 25.59
N VAL A 492 1.74 -8.75 26.49
CA VAL A 492 1.57 -8.86 27.93
C VAL A 492 1.12 -7.50 28.46
N TRP A 493 0.09 -7.51 29.31
CA TRP A 493 -0.53 -6.29 29.82
C TRP A 493 -0.57 -6.28 31.34
N ALA A 494 -0.32 -5.12 31.93
CA ALA A 494 -0.46 -4.92 33.37
C ALA A 494 -1.20 -3.60 33.66
N ARG A 495 -1.59 -3.41 34.91
CA ARG A 495 -2.09 -2.15 35.45
C ARG A 495 -1.29 -1.84 36.70
N LEU A 496 -1.18 -0.57 37.07
CA LEU A 496 -0.68 -0.21 38.40
C LEU A 496 -1.66 -0.70 39.47
N ALA A 497 -1.13 -1.17 40.59
CA ALA A 497 -1.96 -1.42 41.76
C ALA A 497 -2.60 -0.10 42.25
N PRO A 498 -3.79 -0.14 42.87
CA PRO A 498 -4.43 1.04 43.41
C PRO A 498 -3.48 1.81 44.35
N GLY A 499 -3.43 3.13 44.21
CA GLY A 499 -2.60 4.02 45.06
C GLY A 499 -1.12 4.10 44.66
N GLN A 500 -0.64 3.30 43.71
CA GLN A 500 0.76 3.38 43.25
C GLN A 500 0.97 4.58 42.30
N PRO A 501 2.01 5.41 42.52
CA PRO A 501 2.38 6.44 41.57
C PRO A 501 2.92 5.80 40.28
N ARG A 502 2.69 6.45 39.14
CA ARG A 502 3.20 5.93 37.87
C ARG A 502 4.73 6.09 37.82
N PRO A 503 5.47 5.02 37.51
CA PRO A 503 6.91 5.13 37.33
C PRO A 503 7.25 6.00 36.12
N ASN A 504 8.27 6.84 36.26
CA ASN A 504 8.76 7.74 35.19
C ASN A 504 9.31 7.00 33.95
N TRP A 505 9.68 5.73 34.11
CA TRP A 505 10.18 4.87 33.03
C TRP A 505 9.07 4.20 32.22
N ILE A 506 7.80 4.40 32.58
CA ILE A 506 6.64 3.94 31.79
C ILE A 506 5.97 5.16 31.13
N ARG A 507 6.06 5.23 29.80
CA ARG A 507 5.47 6.33 29.02
C ARG A 507 3.94 6.22 28.95
N GLY A 508 3.30 7.36 28.64
CA GLY A 508 1.86 7.50 28.45
C GLY A 508 1.05 7.47 29.75
N GLU A 509 -0.23 7.81 29.65
CA GLU A 509 -1.15 7.93 30.80
C GLU A 509 -2.20 6.80 30.86
N ALA A 510 -2.09 5.84 29.93
CA ALA A 510 -3.04 4.74 29.86
C ALA A 510 -3.02 3.92 31.16
N LYS A 511 -4.23 3.63 31.69
CA LYS A 511 -4.44 2.79 32.87
C LYS A 511 -3.88 1.38 32.66
N ARG A 512 -3.97 0.89 31.43
CA ARG A 512 -3.42 -0.39 30.98
C ARG A 512 -2.05 -0.14 30.34
N ILE A 513 -1.06 -0.91 30.76
CA ILE A 513 0.34 -0.79 30.36
C ILE A 513 0.67 -1.98 29.47
N ASP A 514 1.13 -1.70 28.25
CA ASP A 514 1.70 -2.71 27.36
C ASP A 514 3.10 -3.06 27.85
N VAL A 515 3.21 -4.16 28.60
CA VAL A 515 4.47 -4.58 29.22
C VAL A 515 5.45 -5.05 28.16
N THR A 516 4.96 -5.73 27.11
CA THR A 516 5.81 -6.13 25.99
C THR A 516 6.34 -4.91 25.26
N GLY A 517 5.51 -3.89 25.03
CA GLY A 517 5.96 -2.63 24.43
C GLY A 517 7.02 -1.90 25.26
N VAL A 518 6.89 -1.92 26.59
CA VAL A 518 7.89 -1.33 27.50
C VAL A 518 9.21 -2.10 27.46
N GLU A 519 9.16 -3.43 27.38
CA GLU A 519 10.36 -4.26 27.23
C GLU A 519 11.04 -4.05 25.88
N ASP A 520 10.27 -4.10 24.79
CA ASP A 520 10.74 -3.78 23.43
C ASP A 520 11.43 -2.41 23.41
N ASP A 521 10.79 -1.37 23.96
CA ASP A 521 11.35 -0.01 24.00
C ASP A 521 12.68 0.02 24.76
N GLY A 522 12.77 -0.67 25.91
CA GLY A 522 14.00 -0.74 26.70
C GLY A 522 15.12 -1.48 25.98
N PHE A 523 14.81 -2.64 25.39
CA PHE A 523 15.76 -3.44 24.61
C PHE A 523 16.26 -2.68 23.38
N TRP A 524 15.35 -2.16 22.54
CA TRP A 524 15.71 -1.47 21.31
C TRP A 524 16.42 -0.14 21.58
N CYS A 525 16.05 0.60 22.63
CA CYS A 525 16.79 1.80 23.02
C CYS A 525 18.25 1.48 23.35
N TRP A 526 18.48 0.41 24.12
CA TRP A 526 19.83 -0.09 24.43
C TRP A 526 20.58 -0.58 23.19
N ALA A 527 19.95 -1.43 22.38
CA ALA A 527 20.58 -1.99 21.19
C ALA A 527 21.00 -0.88 20.20
N VAL A 528 20.14 0.10 19.97
CA VAL A 528 20.43 1.26 19.11
C VAL A 528 21.59 2.09 19.69
N ALA A 529 21.53 2.41 20.99
CA ALA A 529 22.56 3.22 21.63
C ALA A 529 23.95 2.56 21.59
N GLU A 530 24.04 1.27 21.93
CA GLU A 530 25.30 0.53 21.91
C GLU A 530 25.82 0.33 20.48
N THR A 531 24.95 0.04 19.51
CA THR A 531 25.37 -0.10 18.11
C THR A 531 25.98 1.20 17.59
N LEU A 532 25.30 2.33 17.79
CA LEU A 532 25.81 3.65 17.38
C LEU A 532 27.12 3.99 18.09
N ARG A 533 27.23 3.68 19.39
CA ARG A 533 28.44 3.93 20.18
C ARG A 533 29.64 3.12 19.68
N HIS A 534 29.45 1.85 19.40
CA HIS A 534 30.55 0.95 19.05
C HIS A 534 30.99 1.06 17.59
N THR A 535 30.05 1.36 16.69
CA THR A 535 30.33 1.35 15.25
C THR A 535 30.56 2.73 14.67
N GLY A 536 30.01 3.78 15.31
CA GLY A 536 30.03 5.14 14.77
C GLY A 536 29.18 5.33 13.50
N ILE A 537 28.35 4.34 13.13
CA ILE A 537 27.49 4.41 11.95
C ILE A 537 26.42 5.49 12.12
N ARG A 538 25.94 6.00 10.99
CA ARG A 538 24.81 6.94 10.98
C ARG A 538 23.51 6.23 11.31
N VAL A 539 22.49 6.98 11.73
CA VAL A 539 21.18 6.40 12.05
C VAL A 539 20.53 5.78 10.81
N GLU A 540 20.79 6.33 9.63
CA GLU A 540 20.35 5.78 8.35
C GLU A 540 21.03 4.42 8.07
N GLU A 541 22.34 4.32 8.29
CA GLU A 541 23.12 3.08 8.14
C GLU A 541 22.67 2.01 9.16
N LEU A 542 22.37 2.42 10.39
CA LEU A 542 21.78 1.55 11.42
C LEU A 542 20.45 0.93 10.93
N MET A 543 19.62 1.73 10.26
CA MET A 543 18.34 1.25 9.71
C MET A 543 18.52 0.29 8.54
N GLU A 544 19.70 0.25 7.92
CA GLU A 544 20.06 -0.65 6.84
C GLU A 544 20.74 -1.94 7.31
N LEU A 545 21.03 -2.08 8.61
CA LEU A 545 21.61 -3.31 9.13
C LEU A 545 20.72 -4.52 8.85
N THR A 546 21.37 -5.59 8.41
CA THR A 546 20.77 -6.90 8.19
C THR A 546 21.41 -7.93 9.12
N GLN A 547 20.85 -9.13 9.20
CA GLN A 547 21.46 -10.23 9.97
C GLN A 547 22.90 -10.54 9.49
N LEU A 548 23.21 -10.28 8.21
CA LEU A 548 24.56 -10.45 7.66
C LEU A 548 25.55 -9.38 8.11
N SER A 549 25.05 -8.21 8.53
CA SER A 549 25.86 -7.10 9.03
C SER A 549 26.37 -7.32 10.46
N LEU A 550 25.88 -8.34 11.16
CA LEU A 550 26.23 -8.67 12.55
C LEU A 550 27.26 -9.82 12.65
N ARG A 551 27.91 -10.20 11.56
CA ARG A 551 28.95 -11.24 11.58
C ARG A 551 30.30 -10.65 11.97
N HIS A 552 30.63 -10.69 13.26
CA HIS A 552 32.01 -10.77 13.77
C HIS A 552 32.03 -11.51 15.11
#